data_AF-X1UE28-F1
#
_entry.id   AF-X1UE28-F1
#
_cell.length_a   1.000
_cell.length_b   1.000
_cell.length_c   1.000
_cell.angle_alpha   90.00
_cell.angle_beta   90.00
_cell.angle_gamma   90.00
#
_symmetry.space_group_name_H-M   'P 1'
#
loop_
_entity.id
_entity.type
_entity.pdbx_description
1 polymer ?
#
loop_
_entity_poly.entity_id
_entity_poly.type
_entity_poly.pdbx_seq_one_letter_code
_entity_poly.pdbx_strand_id
1 'polypeptide(L)'
;MISSSTRIIALIGNPVRHSLSPKIQNYFISKYSKDAVYVAFEFKRENLKEAFNGAKKLGFMGLNVTMPYKEEVFKLIDRLDTISSIIKSVNTVKFDQKDGTSVGFNTDV
;
A
#
# COMPACT_ATOMS: atom_id res chain seq x y z
N MET A 1 5.81 19.56 6.76
CA MET A 1 5.50 19.45 8.21
C MET A 1 4.27 18.56 8.33
N ILE A 2 4.23 17.66 9.32
CA ILE A 2 3.10 16.73 9.51
C ILE A 2 2.03 17.41 10.39
N SER A 3 0.76 17.24 10.04
CA SER A 3 -0.40 17.75 10.77
C SER A 3 -1.41 16.61 11.03
N SER A 4 -2.53 16.93 11.69
CA SER A 4 -3.66 16.00 11.86
C SER A 4 -4.39 15.67 10.55
N SER A 5 -4.16 16.42 9.46
CA SER A 5 -4.72 16.14 8.14
C SER A 5 -3.83 15.25 7.26
N THR A 6 -2.56 15.05 7.67
CA THR A 6 -1.58 14.33 6.87
C THR A 6 -1.99 12.88 6.64
N ARG A 7 -2.00 12.49 5.37
CA ARG A 7 -2.44 11.18 4.91
C ARG A 7 -1.29 10.16 4.90
N ILE A 8 -1.62 8.88 5.03
CA ILE A 8 -0.61 7.81 5.06
C ILE A 8 -0.69 6.97 3.78
N ILE A 9 0.48 6.75 3.16
CA ILE A 9 0.74 5.71 2.17
C ILE A 9 1.78 4.78 2.80
N ALA A 10 1.70 3.47 2.56
CA ALA A 10 2.65 2.56 3.17
C ALA A 10 3.17 1.48 2.23
N LEU A 11 4.40 1.03 2.48
CA LEU A 11 4.95 -0.22 1.96
C LEU A 11 4.77 -1.32 3.00
N ILE A 12 4.20 -2.46 2.61
CA ILE A 12 4.12 -3.66 3.44
C ILE A 12 4.96 -4.80 2.85
N GLY A 13 5.67 -5.52 3.71
CA GLY A 13 6.56 -6.62 3.32
C GLY A 13 7.26 -7.24 4.52
N ASN A 14 7.96 -8.36 4.30
CA ASN A 14 8.84 -8.93 5.32
C ASN A 14 9.95 -9.80 4.69
N PRO A 15 11.23 -9.39 4.73
CA PRO A 15 11.74 -8.13 5.28
C PRO A 15 11.48 -6.93 4.34
N VAL A 16 11.45 -5.72 4.88
CA VAL A 16 11.18 -4.49 4.11
C VAL A 16 11.89 -3.24 4.63
N ARG A 17 12.52 -3.28 5.82
CA ARG A 17 13.21 -2.12 6.41
C ARG A 17 14.40 -1.58 5.59
N HIS A 18 14.95 -2.40 4.70
CA HIS A 18 16.04 -2.01 3.80
C HIS A 18 15.53 -1.31 2.52
N SER A 19 14.22 -1.21 2.32
CA SER A 19 13.64 -0.63 1.11
C SER A 19 14.00 0.85 0.94
N LEU A 20 14.32 1.23 -0.29
CA LEU A 20 14.51 2.63 -0.68
C LEU A 20 13.18 3.35 -0.97
N SER A 21 12.06 2.62 -1.10
CA SER A 21 10.77 3.21 -1.47
C SER A 21 10.35 4.34 -0.52
N PRO A 22 10.50 4.26 0.82
CA PRO A 22 10.17 5.39 1.69
C PRO A 22 10.97 6.66 1.38
N LYS A 23 12.26 6.54 1.04
CA LYS A 23 13.08 7.71 0.68
C LYS A 23 12.61 8.32 -0.63
N ILE A 24 12.41 7.49 -1.66
CA ILE A 24 12.01 7.93 -3.00
C ILE A 24 10.60 8.55 -2.97
N GLN A 25 9.65 7.89 -2.31
CA GLN A 25 8.26 8.31 -2.30
C GLN A 25 8.07 9.59 -1.48
N ASN A 26 8.72 9.72 -0.31
CA ASN A 26 8.66 10.98 0.45
C ASN A 26 9.34 12.13 -0.28
N TYR A 27 10.40 11.89 -1.06
CA TYR A 27 10.98 12.91 -1.93
C TYR A 27 9.93 13.44 -2.93
N PHE A 28 9.20 12.56 -3.62
CA PHE A 28 8.17 12.99 -4.57
C PHE A 28 6.97 13.64 -3.88
N ILE A 29 6.52 13.11 -2.74
CA ILE A 29 5.44 13.71 -1.93
C ILE A 29 5.80 15.14 -1.54
N SER A 30 7.02 15.36 -1.04
CA SER A 30 7.52 16.69 -0.68
C SER A 30 7.64 17.59 -1.90
N LYS A 31 8.23 17.09 -3.00
CA LYS A 31 8.44 17.85 -4.24
C LYS A 31 7.13 18.36 -4.84
N TYR A 32 6.06 17.56 -4.77
CA TYR A 32 4.74 17.92 -5.30
C TYR A 32 3.78 18.48 -4.23
N SER A 33 4.31 18.90 -3.07
CA SER A 33 3.55 19.54 -1.98
C SER A 33 2.28 18.77 -1.59
N LYS A 34 2.37 17.44 -1.47
CA LYS A 34 1.26 16.60 -1.03
C LYS A 34 1.26 16.50 0.50
N ASP A 35 0.07 16.62 1.10
CA ASP A 35 -0.11 16.40 2.55
C ASP A 35 -0.20 14.89 2.87
N ALA A 36 0.92 14.21 2.66
CA ALA A 36 1.04 12.78 2.90
C ALA A 36 2.42 12.40 3.44
N VAL A 37 2.52 11.20 4.00
CA VAL A 37 3.78 10.54 4.32
C VAL A 37 3.78 9.13 3.78
N TYR A 38 4.96 8.65 3.39
CA TYR A 38 5.19 7.28 3.00
C TYR A 38 6.02 6.53 4.04
N VAL A 39 5.49 5.44 4.59
CA VAL A 39 6.16 4.64 5.64
C VAL A 39 6.29 3.17 5.26
N ALA A 40 7.12 2.40 5.97
CA ALA A 40 7.26 0.96 5.77
C ALA A 40 6.81 0.20 7.02
N PHE A 41 5.99 -0.84 6.84
CA PHE A 41 5.57 -1.75 7.90
C PHE A 41 6.09 -3.16 7.63
N GLU A 42 6.81 -3.69 8.61
CA GLU A 42 7.35 -5.04 8.63
C GLU A 42 6.64 -5.82 9.74
N PHE A 43 5.96 -6.90 9.37
CA PHE A 43 5.19 -7.75 10.30
C PHE A 43 5.16 -9.19 9.79
N LYS A 44 4.65 -10.16 10.56
CA LYS A 44 4.53 -11.56 10.13
C LYS A 44 3.34 -11.77 9.20
N ARG A 45 3.47 -12.69 8.24
CA ARG A 45 2.43 -13.04 7.26
C ARG A 45 1.05 -13.28 7.87
N GLU A 46 0.99 -13.93 9.02
CA GLU A 46 -0.23 -14.24 9.77
C GLU A 46 -1.11 -13.00 10.04
N ASN A 47 -0.49 -11.83 10.16
CA ASN A 47 -1.17 -10.57 10.46
C ASN A 47 -1.59 -9.80 9.20
N LEU A 48 -1.33 -10.30 7.99
CA LEU A 48 -1.55 -9.56 6.74
C LEU A 48 -2.99 -9.12 6.55
N LYS A 49 -3.95 -10.02 6.78
CA LYS A 49 -5.38 -9.70 6.62
C LYS A 49 -5.83 -8.64 7.63
N GLU A 50 -5.35 -8.71 8.86
CA GLU A 50 -5.65 -7.71 9.89
C GLU A 50 -5.02 -6.36 9.55
N ALA A 51 -3.75 -6.34 9.18
CA ALA A 51 -3.03 -5.13 8.79
C ALA A 51 -3.66 -4.44 7.57
N PHE A 52 -4.06 -5.21 6.54
CA PHE A 52 -4.73 -4.70 5.36
C PHE A 52 -6.08 -4.04 5.71
N ASN A 53 -6.91 -4.72 6.50
CA ASN A 53 -8.20 -4.19 6.95
C ASN A 53 -8.03 -2.99 7.89
N GLY A 54 -6.99 -3.01 8.74
CA GLY A 54 -6.61 -1.89 9.59
C GLY A 54 -6.23 -0.66 8.77
N ALA A 55 -5.38 -0.82 7.76
CA ALA A 55 -5.01 0.28 6.85
C ALA A 55 -6.23 0.90 6.15
N LYS A 56 -7.15 0.05 5.66
CA LYS A 56 -8.43 0.49 5.07
C LYS A 56 -9.27 1.28 6.09
N LYS A 57 -9.45 0.76 7.30
CA LYS A 57 -10.24 1.40 8.37
C LYS A 57 -9.62 2.68 8.93
N LEU A 58 -8.29 2.77 8.96
CA LEU A 58 -7.54 3.94 9.42
C LEU A 58 -7.44 5.03 8.34
N GLY A 59 -8.04 4.83 7.16
CA GLY A 59 -8.07 5.84 6.10
C GLY A 59 -6.73 6.02 5.38
N PHE A 60 -5.95 4.96 5.24
CA PHE A 60 -4.74 5.02 4.40
C PHE A 60 -5.14 5.34 2.95
N MET A 61 -4.29 6.07 2.23
CA MET A 61 -4.53 6.35 0.81
C MET A 61 -4.32 5.12 -0.07
N GLY A 62 -3.42 4.24 0.35
CA GLY A 62 -3.04 3.06 -0.41
C GLY A 62 -1.83 2.35 0.20
N LEU A 63 -1.48 1.23 -0.41
CA LEU A 63 -0.35 0.39 -0.02
C LEU A 63 0.48 0.07 -1.25
N ASN A 64 1.81 0.12 -1.15
CA ASN A 64 2.64 -0.77 -1.93
C ASN A 64 2.85 -2.08 -1.16
N VAL A 65 2.97 -3.16 -1.91
CA VAL A 65 3.08 -4.52 -1.40
C VAL A 65 4.29 -5.16 -2.05
N THR A 66 5.18 -5.70 -1.24
CA THR A 66 6.35 -6.44 -1.72
C THR A 66 6.34 -7.88 -1.22
N MET A 67 7.41 -8.62 -1.52
CA MET A 67 7.57 -9.98 -1.06
C MET A 67 7.42 -10.05 0.48
N PRO A 68 6.73 -11.09 1.01
CA PRO A 68 6.13 -12.22 0.32
C PRO A 68 4.59 -12.11 0.21
N TYR A 69 4.05 -10.88 0.11
CA TYR A 69 2.62 -10.60 0.32
C TYR A 69 1.78 -10.39 -0.94
N LYS A 70 2.39 -10.22 -2.12
CA LYS A 70 1.67 -9.80 -3.34
C LYS A 70 0.52 -10.72 -3.74
N GLU A 71 0.71 -12.04 -3.64
CA GLU A 71 -0.32 -13.04 -3.97
C GLU A 71 -1.41 -13.16 -2.92
N GLU A 72 -1.09 -12.90 -1.65
CA GLU A 72 -2.08 -12.93 -0.57
C GLU A 72 -2.93 -11.67 -0.57
N VAL A 73 -2.32 -10.50 -0.83
CA VAL A 73 -3.06 -9.25 -0.99
C VAL A 73 -4.01 -9.34 -2.18
N PHE A 74 -3.63 -9.98 -3.29
CA PHE A 74 -4.53 -10.21 -4.42
C PHE A 74 -5.88 -10.81 -3.99
N LYS A 75 -5.90 -11.72 -3.00
CA LYS A 75 -7.12 -12.36 -2.49
C LYS A 75 -8.00 -11.45 -1.61
N LEU A 76 -7.48 -10.29 -1.21
CA LEU A 76 -8.14 -9.32 -0.32
C LEU A 76 -8.71 -8.11 -1.06
N ILE A 77 -8.39 -7.96 -2.35
CA ILE A 77 -8.73 -6.79 -3.15
C ILE A 77 -10.18 -6.85 -3.65
N ASP A 78 -10.89 -5.71 -3.58
CA ASP A 78 -12.28 -5.59 -4.02
C ASP A 78 -12.38 -5.49 -5.56
N ARG A 79 -11.46 -4.76 -6.21
CA ARG A 79 -11.40 -4.58 -7.67
C ARG A 79 -9.98 -4.69 -8.20
N LEU A 80 -9.79 -5.36 -9.32
CA LEU A 80 -8.47 -5.56 -9.93
C LEU A 80 -8.41 -4.91 -11.30
N ASP A 81 -7.24 -4.43 -11.68
CA ASP A 81 -6.95 -4.14 -13.07
C ASP A 81 -6.74 -5.44 -13.88
N THR A 82 -6.79 -5.33 -15.20
CA THR A 82 -6.67 -6.47 -16.10
C THR A 82 -5.38 -7.26 -15.85
N ILE A 83 -4.25 -6.56 -15.69
CA ILE A 83 -2.95 -7.21 -15.51
C ILE A 83 -2.91 -7.99 -14.20
N SER A 84 -3.30 -7.38 -13.07
CA SER A 84 -3.29 -8.06 -11.77
C SER A 84 -4.22 -9.27 -11.73
N SER A 85 -5.36 -9.21 -12.45
CA SER A 85 -6.28 -10.33 -12.56
C SER A 85 -5.67 -11.56 -13.23
N ILE A 86 -4.77 -11.35 -14.19
CA ILE A 86 -4.09 -12.41 -14.96
C ILE A 86 -2.96 -13.02 -14.12
N ILE A 87 -2.09 -12.18 -13.58
CA ILE A 87 -0.87 -12.63 -12.88
C ILE A 87 -1.11 -13.01 -11.41
N LYS A 88 -2.30 -12.72 -10.87
CA LYS A 88 -2.72 -13.03 -9.50
C LYS A 88 -1.79 -12.46 -8.43
N SER A 89 -1.28 -11.26 -8.67
CA SER A 89 -0.27 -10.61 -7.84
C SER A 89 -0.46 -9.10 -7.86
N VAL A 90 -0.54 -8.48 -6.69
CA VAL A 90 -0.78 -7.04 -6.51
C VAL A 90 0.40 -6.43 -5.77
N ASN A 91 1.05 -5.44 -6.38
CA ASN A 91 2.13 -4.66 -5.76
C ASN A 91 1.68 -3.25 -5.32
N THR A 92 0.51 -2.80 -5.77
CA THR A 92 0.00 -1.45 -5.53
C THR A 92 -1.51 -1.52 -5.26
N VAL A 93 -1.93 -0.90 -4.17
CA VAL A 93 -3.33 -0.85 -3.72
C VAL A 93 -3.71 0.61 -3.54
N LYS A 94 -4.85 1.00 -4.12
CA LYS A 94 -5.49 2.29 -3.87
C LYS A 94 -6.76 2.05 -3.07
N PHE A 95 -6.92 2.77 -1.96
CA PHE A 95 -8.18 2.78 -1.23
C PHE A 95 -9.02 3.98 -1.68
N ASP A 96 -10.28 3.74 -2.01
CA ASP A 96 -11.25 4.82 -2.18
C ASP A 96 -11.55 5.45 -0.81
N GLN A 97 -11.55 6.78 -0.77
CA GLN A 97 -11.65 7.53 0.48
C GLN A 97 -13.09 7.78 0.94
N LYS A 98 -14.08 7.42 0.11
CA LYS A 98 -15.49 7.53 0.44
C LYS A 98 -16.02 6.26 1.10
N ASP A 99 -15.63 5.09 0.60
CA ASP A 99 -16.19 3.79 1.00
C ASP A 99 -15.13 2.74 1.40
N GLY A 100 -13.83 3.06 1.24
CA GLY A 100 -12.73 2.14 1.51
C GLY A 100 -12.52 1.06 0.45
N THR A 101 -13.27 1.05 -0.66
CA THR A 101 -13.12 0.07 -1.74
C THR A 101 -11.67 0.03 -2.21
N SER A 102 -11.08 -1.16 -2.23
CA SER A 102 -9.69 -1.38 -2.61
C SER A 102 -9.57 -1.72 -4.09
N VAL A 103 -8.66 -1.04 -4.78
CA VAL A 103 -8.30 -1.34 -6.17
C VAL A 103 -6.85 -1.77 -6.23
N GLY A 104 -6.61 -2.97 -6.76
CA GLY A 104 -5.28 -3.58 -6.88
C GLY A 104 -4.71 -3.43 -8.29
N PHE A 105 -3.42 -3.13 -8.34
CA PHE A 105 -2.61 -2.96 -9.54
C PHE A 105 -1.28 -3.70 -9.41
N ASN A 106 -0.65 -3.94 -10.55
CA ASN A 106 0.71 -4.40 -10.63
C ASN A 106 1.52 -3.48 -11.55
N THR A 107 2.57 -2.88 -11.01
CA THR A 107 3.46 -1.95 -11.74
C THR A 107 4.88 -2.51 -11.91
N ASP A 108 5.08 -3.80 -11.62
CA ASP A 108 6.37 -4.45 -11.81
C ASP A 108 6.51 -5.09 -13.20
N VAL A 109 5.40 -5.18 -13.95
CA VAL A 109 5.29 -5.76 -15.29
C VAL A 109 4.94 -4.71 -16.34
#